data_AF-A0A193SIF1-F1
#
_entry.id   AF-A0A193SIF1-F1
#
_cell.length_a   1.000
_cell.length_b   1.000
_cell.length_c   1.000
_cell.angle_alpha   90.00
_cell.angle_beta   90.00
_cell.angle_gamma   90.00
#
_symmetry.space_group_name_H-M   'P 1'
#
loop_
_entity.id
_entity.type
_entity.pdbx_description
1 polymer ?
#
loop_
_entity_poly.entity_id
_entity_poly.type
_entity_poly.pdbx_seq_one_letter_code
_entity_poly.pdbx_strand_id
1 'polypeptide(L)'
;MYYLGQHEDIERAERYEQIWSMLSDWSYANPKVPEINEIVPLPPAKLPAWDGKLKWVEEREANIPPPKPSEALIEQLAKAMILDPKTGRPLPESPAYSKGD
;
A
#
# COMPACT_ATOMS: atom_id res chain seq x y z
N MET A 1 -34.50 -16.27 -12.26
CA MET A 1 -33.02 -16.15 -12.31
C MET A 1 -32.62 -15.95 -13.76
N TYR A 2 -32.02 -14.82 -14.11
CA TYR A 2 -31.53 -14.58 -15.47
C TYR A 2 -30.11 -15.10 -15.59
N TYR A 3 -29.89 -16.08 -16.46
CA TYR A 3 -28.56 -16.56 -16.81
C TYR A 3 -27.94 -15.60 -17.83
N LEU A 4 -26.81 -14.97 -17.47
CA LEU A 4 -26.16 -13.93 -18.28
C LEU A 4 -25.34 -14.49 -19.47
N GLY A 5 -25.10 -15.80 -19.53
CA GLY A 5 -24.40 -16.44 -20.65
C GLY A 5 -22.97 -15.96 -20.89
N GLN A 6 -22.33 -15.34 -19.89
CA GLN A 6 -20.94 -14.89 -19.98
C GLN A 6 -19.98 -16.08 -19.92
N HIS A 7 -19.04 -16.11 -20.86
CA HIS A 7 -17.91 -17.02 -20.81
C HIS A 7 -16.90 -16.53 -19.76
N GLU A 8 -16.28 -17.45 -19.03
CA GLU A 8 -15.20 -17.11 -18.10
C GLU A 8 -14.00 -16.51 -18.86
N ASP A 9 -13.44 -15.44 -18.31
CA ASP A 9 -12.25 -14.76 -18.82
C ASP A 9 -11.15 -14.87 -17.75
N ILE A 10 -10.48 -16.03 -17.74
CA ILE A 10 -9.49 -16.40 -16.74
C ILE A 10 -8.29 -15.46 -16.78
N GLU A 11 -7.79 -15.13 -17.98
CA GLU A 11 -6.65 -14.22 -18.14
C GLU A 11 -6.93 -12.84 -17.53
N ARG A 12 -8.17 -12.34 -17.69
CA ARG A 12 -8.59 -11.07 -17.10
C ARG A 12 -8.70 -11.16 -15.58
N ALA A 13 -9.23 -12.27 -15.07
CA ALA A 13 -9.33 -12.51 -13.63
C ALA A 13 -7.95 -12.55 -12.97
N GLU A 14 -7.01 -13.31 -13.53
CA GLU A 14 -5.62 -13.39 -13.06
C GLU A 14 -4.94 -12.00 -13.09
N ARG A 15 -5.21 -11.21 -14.13
CA ARG A 15 -4.67 -9.85 -14.22
C ARG A 15 -5.23 -8.93 -13.13
N TYR A 16 -6.52 -9.01 -12.82
CA TYR A 16 -7.10 -8.29 -11.68
C TYR A 16 -6.55 -8.76 -10.34
N GLU A 17 -6.27 -10.06 -10.18
CA GLU A 17 -5.67 -10.62 -8.97
C GLU A 17 -4.26 -10.06 -8.74
N GLN A 18 -3.43 -10.00 -9.79
CA GLN A 18 -2.09 -9.40 -9.73
C GLN A 18 -2.15 -7.92 -9.32
N ILE A 19 -3.05 -7.15 -9.94
CA ILE A 19 -3.27 -5.74 -9.57
C ILE A 19 -3.72 -5.64 -8.11
N TRP A 20 -4.69 -6.45 -7.70
CA TRP A 20 -5.22 -6.44 -6.34
C TRP A 20 -4.14 -6.74 -5.30
N SER A 21 -3.33 -7.77 -5.53
CA SER A 21 -2.22 -8.15 -4.64
C SER A 21 -1.26 -6.98 -4.43
N MET A 22 -0.87 -6.33 -5.52
CA MET A 22 0.00 -5.16 -5.48
C MET A 22 -0.63 -3.98 -4.73
N LEU A 23 -1.92 -3.69 -4.96
CA LEU A 23 -2.63 -2.64 -4.24
C LEU A 23 -2.78 -2.95 -2.75
N SER A 24 -2.92 -4.23 -2.40
CA SER A 24 -3.00 -4.70 -1.01
C SER A 24 -1.68 -4.48 -0.28
N ASP A 25 -0.56 -4.90 -0.87
CA ASP A 25 0.79 -4.72 -0.32
C ASP A 25 1.12 -3.24 -0.05
N TRP A 26 0.63 -2.36 -0.92
CA TRP A 26 0.86 -0.92 -0.84
C TRP A 26 -0.30 -0.12 -0.26
N SER A 27 -1.33 -0.78 0.31
CA SER A 27 -2.58 -0.13 0.75
C SER A 27 -2.36 1.08 1.67
N TYR A 28 -1.35 1.04 2.53
CA TYR A 28 -0.95 2.13 3.43
C TYR A 28 -0.49 3.41 2.71
N ALA A 29 -0.11 3.31 1.43
CA ALA A 29 0.33 4.43 0.59
C ALA A 29 -0.73 4.90 -0.39
N ASN A 30 -1.99 4.44 -0.24
CA ASN A 30 -3.15 4.84 -1.04
C ASN A 30 -2.89 4.76 -2.57
N PRO A 31 -2.57 3.55 -3.09
CA PRO A 31 -2.17 3.38 -4.47
C PRO A 31 -3.32 3.65 -5.44
N LYS A 32 -3.00 4.13 -6.64
CA LYS A 32 -3.98 4.45 -7.69
C LYS A 32 -3.56 3.83 -9.02
N VAL A 33 -4.54 3.45 -9.83
CA VAL A 33 -4.33 2.84 -11.14
C VAL A 33 -5.15 3.58 -12.20
N PRO A 34 -4.81 4.83 -12.55
CA PRO A 34 -5.51 5.58 -13.60
C PRO A 34 -5.46 4.88 -14.96
N GLU A 35 -4.42 4.08 -15.22
CA GLU A 35 -4.20 3.29 -16.43
C GLU A 35 -4.96 1.95 -16.45
N ILE A 36 -5.90 1.70 -15.53
CA ILE A 36 -6.57 0.39 -15.42
C ILE A 36 -7.23 -0.07 -16.73
N ASN A 37 -7.78 0.85 -17.51
CA ASN A 37 -8.41 0.54 -18.79
C ASN A 37 -7.38 0.28 -19.90
N GLU A 38 -6.13 0.74 -19.75
CA GLU A 38 -5.02 0.42 -20.65
C GLU A 38 -4.49 -0.99 -20.36
N ILE A 39 -4.62 -1.48 -19.12
CA ILE A 39 -4.12 -2.79 -18.69
C ILE A 39 -5.19 -3.88 -18.81
N VAL A 40 -6.43 -3.55 -18.42
CA VAL A 40 -7.59 -4.46 -18.37
C VAL A 40 -8.81 -3.80 -19.03
N PRO A 41 -8.81 -3.63 -20.36
CA PRO A 41 -9.94 -2.99 -21.07
C PRO A 41 -11.19 -3.86 -20.95
N LEU A 42 -12.35 -3.26 -20.67
CA LEU A 42 -13.63 -4.00 -20.49
C LEU A 42 -13.94 -4.96 -21.66
N PRO A 43 -14.58 -6.11 -21.40
CA PRO A 43 -14.93 -7.05 -22.46
C PRO A 43 -15.90 -6.39 -23.47
N PRO A 44 -15.82 -6.72 -24.78
CA PRO A 44 -15.12 -7.85 -25.39
C PRO A 44 -13.67 -7.55 -25.84
N ALA A 45 -13.07 -6.44 -25.42
CA ALA A 45 -11.73 -6.08 -25.84
C ALA A 45 -10.70 -7.14 -25.42
N LYS A 46 -9.76 -7.44 -26.32
CA LYS A 46 -8.64 -8.34 -26.02
C LYS A 46 -7.71 -7.68 -25.01
N LEU A 47 -7.15 -8.48 -24.11
CA LEU A 47 -6.15 -8.00 -23.17
C LEU A 47 -4.88 -7.61 -23.90
N PRO A 48 -4.36 -6.39 -23.68
CA PRO A 48 -3.08 -5.98 -24.24
C PRO A 48 -1.93 -6.72 -23.56
N ALA A 49 -0.75 -6.68 -24.16
CA ALA A 49 0.47 -7.12 -23.48
C ALA A 49 0.72 -6.22 -22.26
N TRP A 50 1.01 -6.82 -21.11
CA TRP A 50 1.29 -6.13 -19.87
C TRP A 50 2.45 -6.83 -19.17
N ASP A 51 3.39 -6.05 -18.66
CA ASP A 51 4.63 -6.50 -18.03
C ASP A 51 4.48 -6.74 -16.51
N GLY A 52 3.27 -6.58 -15.96
CA GLY A 52 2.99 -6.75 -14.55
C GLY A 52 3.31 -5.52 -13.69
N LYS A 53 3.65 -4.37 -14.29
CA LYS A 53 4.00 -3.15 -13.56
C LYS A 53 2.91 -2.10 -13.65
N LEU A 54 2.75 -1.33 -12.58
CA LEU A 54 1.87 -0.15 -12.54
C LEU A 54 2.71 1.12 -12.47
N LYS A 55 2.28 2.18 -13.17
CA LYS A 55 2.96 3.49 -13.21
C LYS A 55 3.15 4.03 -11.79
N TRP A 56 2.17 3.79 -10.91
CA TRP A 56 2.24 4.18 -9.51
C TRP A 56 3.45 3.58 -8.75
N VAL A 57 3.83 2.33 -9.04
CA VAL A 57 5.01 1.71 -8.39
C VAL A 57 6.27 2.41 -8.86
N GLU A 58 6.40 2.65 -10.17
CA GLU A 58 7.57 3.33 -10.75
C GLU A 58 7.72 4.74 -10.20
N GLU A 59 6.62 5.51 -10.14
CA GLU A 59 6.60 6.85 -9.56
C GLU A 59 7.01 6.83 -8.08
N ARG A 60 6.54 5.83 -7.32
CA ARG A 60 6.86 5.73 -5.90
C ARG A 60 8.31 5.33 -5.64
N GLU A 61 8.85 4.39 -6.42
CA GLU A 61 10.25 4.00 -6.32
C GLU A 61 11.20 5.12 -6.77
N ALA A 62 10.77 5.95 -7.73
CA ALA A 62 11.51 7.14 -8.15
C ALA A 62 11.43 8.30 -7.14
N ASN A 63 10.40 8.32 -6.28
CA ASN A 63 10.21 9.40 -5.31
C ASN A 63 11.18 9.28 -4.12
N ILE A 64 11.90 10.37 -3.84
CA ILE A 64 12.80 10.46 -2.69
C ILE A 64 11.95 10.55 -1.42
N PRO A 65 12.13 9.68 -0.42
CA PRO A 65 11.40 9.76 0.83
C PRO A 65 11.68 11.10 1.53
N PRO A 66 10.70 11.64 2.27
CA PRO A 66 10.88 12.90 2.98
C PRO A 66 12.09 12.81 3.93
N PRO A 67 12.80 13.94 4.16
CA PRO A 67 13.91 13.94 5.10
C PRO A 67 13.42 13.52 6.48
N LYS A 68 14.28 12.80 7.20
CA LYS A 68 13.96 12.41 8.58
C LYS A 68 13.67 13.67 9.42
N PRO A 69 12.70 13.61 10.36
CA PRO A 69 12.46 14.71 11.27
C PRO A 69 13.71 15.00 12.11
N SER A 70 13.84 16.23 12.60
CA SER A 70 14.97 16.62 13.46
C SER A 70 14.95 15.84 14.78
N GLU A 71 16.13 15.57 15.34
CA GLU A 71 16.26 14.86 16.63
C GLU A 71 15.51 15.58 17.75
N ALA A 72 15.54 16.92 17.75
CA ALA A 72 14.79 17.73 18.72
C ALA A 72 13.26 17.50 18.65
N LEU A 73 12.70 17.32 17.44
CA LEU A 73 11.28 17.03 17.27
C LEU A 73 10.95 15.60 17.76
N ILE A 74 11.82 14.63 17.46
CA ILE A 74 11.68 13.25 17.95
C ILE A 74 11.66 13.24 19.48
N GLU A 75 12.59 13.96 20.12
CA GLU A 75 12.64 14.05 21.58
C GLU A 75 11.40 14.71 22.18
N GLN A 76 10.90 15.80 21.58
CA GLN A 76 9.68 16.47 22.05
C GLN A 76 8.47 15.54 21.99
N LEU A 77 8.26 14.86 20.86
CA LEU A 77 7.14 13.96 20.67
C LEU A 77 7.24 12.73 21.58
N ALA A 78 8.44 12.17 21.74
CA ALA A 78 8.68 11.05 22.64
C ALA A 78 8.38 11.43 24.10
N LYS A 79 8.86 12.58 24.58
CA LYS A 79 8.54 13.09 25.93
C LYS A 79 7.04 13.33 26.11
N ALA A 80 6.37 13.92 25.11
CA ALA A 80 4.93 14.16 25.16
C ALA A 80 4.11 12.87 25.27
N MET A 81 4.58 11.79 24.65
CA MET A 81 3.92 10.47 24.70
C MET A 81 4.48 9.54 25.80
N ILE A 82 5.40 10.03 26.64
CA ILE A 82 6.06 9.25 27.70
C ILE A 82 6.76 8.01 27.10
N LEU A 83 7.49 8.22 26.00
CA LEU A 83 8.25 7.21 25.27
C LEU A 83 9.76 7.50 25.39
N ASP A 84 10.56 6.45 25.28
CA ASP A 84 12.00 6.56 25.11
C ASP A 84 12.33 7.13 23.71
N PRO A 85 13.04 8.27 23.59
CA PRO A 85 13.29 8.92 22.30
C PRO A 85 14.13 8.10 21.32
N LYS A 86 14.93 7.16 21.82
CA LYS A 86 15.86 6.35 21.01
C LYS A 86 15.21 5.08 20.49
N THR A 87 14.28 4.51 21.25
CA THR A 87 13.68 3.20 20.97
C THR A 87 12.18 3.27 20.64
N GLY A 88 11.52 4.39 20.96
CA GLY A 88 10.08 4.57 20.80
C GLY A 88 9.23 3.74 21.77
N ARG A 89 9.85 3.05 22.74
CA ARG A 89 9.15 2.18 23.69
C ARG A 89 8.55 3.01 24.84
N PRO A 90 7.40 2.59 25.39
CA PRO A 90 6.82 3.26 26.55
C PRO A 90 7.77 3.19 27.75
N LEU A 91 7.93 4.30 28.44
CA LEU A 91 8.64 4.35 29.72
C LEU A 91 7.74 3.80 30.84
N PRO A 92 8.29 3.41 32.00
CA PRO A 92 7.52 2.85 33.12
C PRO A 92 6.36 3.71 33.61
N GLU A 93 6.43 5.02 33.36
CA GLU A 93 5.41 6.01 33.73
C GLU A 93 4.30 6.15 32.66
N SER A 94 4.45 5.51 31.51
CA SER A 94 3.47 5.54 30.43
C SER A 94 2.30 4.59 30.74
N PRO A 95 1.05 5.00 30.49
CA PRO A 95 -0.11 4.12 30.63
C PRO A 95 -0.08 2.92 29.66
N ALA A 96 0.73 2.99 28.60
CA ALA A 96 0.94 1.89 27.66
C ALA A 96 2.08 0.93 28.07
N TYR A 97 2.72 1.16 29.23
CA TYR A 97 3.83 0.32 29.70
C TYR A 97 3.34 -1.05 30.16
N SER A 98 3.77 -2.09 29.46
CA SER A 98 3.58 -3.48 29.88
C SER A 98 4.91 -4.00 30.43
N LYS A 99 4.96 -4.35 31.71
CA LYS A 99 6.03 -5.22 32.24
C LYS A 99 5.79 -6.59 31.62
N GLY A 100 6.69 -7.04 30.75
CA GLY A 100 6.66 -8.44 30.31
C GLY A 100 6.70 -9.34 31.54
N ASP A 101 5.78 -10.31 31.59
CA ASP A 101 5.75 -11.39 32.59
C ASP A 101 7.03 -12.23 32.56
#